data_AF-A0A6L7STH6-F1
#
_entry.id   AF-A0A6L7STH6-F1
#
_cell.length_a   1.000
_cell.length_b   1.000
_cell.length_c   1.000
_cell.angle_alpha   90.00
_cell.angle_beta   90.00
_cell.angle_gamma   90.00
#
_symmetry.space_group_name_H-M   'P 1'
#
loop_
_entity.id
_entity.type
_entity.pdbx_description
1 polymer ?
#
loop_
_entity_poly.entity_id
_entity_poly.type
_entity_poly.pdbx_seq_one_letter_code
_entity_poly.pdbx_strand_id
1 'polypeptide(L)'
;MEKFCGALCIVDSDFDRLDGNRLEQNNVIATDAHDLESLICRSSSLRSVLAEFGNTEKIKRFQNKEGRDIRTALLERALVFGRLRWAIRADPEMNSRKIQVPRFVDETSWSINQGGLFRFVAGSSSREKMLKSWMDQLASEDVWHIVRGPDLIEILRIGLKRVLGSLPNTTGRDQILSVLRTGMPLDELKSTELGIGISDWESMNSPYKIYGD
;
A
#
# COMPACT_ATOMS: atom_id res chain seq x y z
N MET A 1 18.98 -28.78 -9.98
CA MET A 1 18.62 -27.34 -10.04
C MET A 1 19.86 -26.61 -10.50
N GLU A 2 19.81 -25.96 -11.67
CA GLU A 2 20.86 -25.03 -12.10
C GLU A 2 21.03 -23.93 -11.04
N LYS A 3 22.28 -23.63 -10.66
CA LYS A 3 22.59 -22.45 -9.88
C LYS A 3 22.35 -21.24 -10.78
N PHE A 4 21.26 -20.51 -10.55
CA PHE A 4 21.04 -19.19 -11.15
C PHE A 4 22.11 -18.23 -10.59
N CYS A 5 23.26 -18.15 -11.26
CA CYS A 5 24.32 -17.20 -10.93
C CYS A 5 23.96 -15.82 -11.49
N GLY A 6 24.00 -14.79 -10.64
CA GLY A 6 23.82 -13.40 -11.07
C GLY A 6 22.38 -12.96 -11.32
N ALA A 7 21.39 -13.75 -10.90
CA ALA A 7 19.98 -13.34 -10.92
C ALA A 7 19.47 -13.12 -9.49
N LEU A 8 18.85 -11.96 -9.26
CA LEU A 8 18.08 -11.65 -8.06
C LEU A 8 16.62 -11.47 -8.43
N CYS A 9 15.73 -12.11 -7.66
CA CYS A 9 14.29 -11.94 -7.77
C CYS A 9 13.78 -11.08 -6.61
N ILE A 10 12.98 -10.08 -6.93
CA ILE A 10 12.23 -9.29 -5.94
C ILE A 10 10.76 -9.59 -6.16
N VAL A 11 10.07 -9.96 -5.08
CA VAL A 11 8.65 -10.28 -5.10
C VAL A 11 7.89 -9.42 -4.11
N ASP A 12 6.64 -9.10 -4.43
CA ASP A 12 5.75 -8.48 -3.46
C ASP A 12 5.43 -9.48 -2.33
N SER A 13 5.32 -8.99 -1.10
CA SER A 13 4.98 -9.85 0.04
C SER A 13 3.51 -10.26 0.04
N ASP A 14 2.63 -9.51 -0.64
CA ASP A 14 1.18 -9.66 -0.61
C ASP A 14 0.69 -9.93 0.83
N PHE A 15 -0.03 -11.04 1.05
CA PHE A 15 -0.47 -11.49 2.37
C PHE A 15 0.39 -12.64 2.94
N ASP A 16 1.48 -13.03 2.27
CA ASP A 16 2.28 -14.20 2.66
C ASP A 16 2.84 -14.08 4.08
N ARG A 17 3.36 -12.89 4.45
CA ARG A 17 3.81 -12.61 5.82
C ARG A 17 2.71 -12.80 6.85
N LEU A 18 1.49 -12.36 6.52
CA LEU A 18 0.33 -12.47 7.41
C LEU A 18 -0.16 -13.93 7.55
N ASP A 19 0.10 -14.74 6.53
CA ASP A 19 -0.24 -16.16 6.49
C ASP A 19 0.84 -17.06 7.11
N GLY A 20 1.95 -16.47 7.57
CA GLY A 20 3.10 -17.21 8.09
C GLY A 20 3.96 -17.86 7.01
N ASN A 21 3.71 -17.56 5.74
CA ASN A 21 4.51 -18.04 4.61
C ASN A 21 5.78 -17.19 4.50
N ARG A 22 6.92 -17.73 4.96
CA ARG A 22 8.22 -17.10 4.74
C ARG A 22 8.89 -17.65 3.49
N LEU A 23 9.30 -16.76 2.60
CA LEU A 23 10.12 -17.11 1.45
C LEU A 23 11.58 -17.20 1.91
N GLU A 24 12.10 -18.42 2.03
CA GLU A 24 13.50 -18.69 2.39
C GLU A 24 14.24 -19.22 1.15
N GLN A 25 14.55 -18.33 0.20
CA GLN A 25 15.36 -18.69 -0.97
C GLN A 25 16.49 -17.69 -1.18
N ASN A 26 17.72 -18.19 -1.38
CA ASN A 26 18.95 -17.40 -1.44
C ASN A 26 19.00 -16.31 -2.53
N ASN A 27 18.09 -16.33 -3.51
CA ASN A 27 18.01 -15.36 -4.62
C ASN A 27 16.62 -14.71 -4.74
N VAL A 28 15.76 -14.83 -3.72
CA VAL A 28 14.41 -14.24 -3.73
C VAL A 28 14.25 -13.41 -2.48
N ILE A 29 13.94 -12.12 -2.66
CA ILE A 29 13.69 -11.19 -1.55
C ILE A 29 12.28 -10.66 -1.69
N ALA A 30 11.48 -10.79 -0.64
CA ALA A 30 10.17 -10.19 -0.56
C ALA A 30 10.26 -8.73 -0.12
N THR A 31 9.34 -7.87 -0.58
CA THR A 31 9.17 -6.53 -0.02
C THR A 31 8.83 -6.60 1.47
N ASP A 32 9.24 -5.58 2.23
CA ASP A 32 8.95 -5.46 3.66
C ASP A 32 7.75 -4.59 4.00
N ALA A 33 6.95 -4.29 2.98
CA ALA A 33 5.55 -3.93 3.06
C ALA A 33 4.75 -4.91 2.18
N HIS A 34 3.45 -4.70 2.00
CA HIS A 34 2.61 -5.56 1.16
C HIS A 34 3.13 -5.65 -0.29
N ASP A 35 3.50 -4.50 -0.85
CA ASP A 35 4.02 -4.35 -2.20
C ASP A 35 5.05 -3.21 -2.25
N LEU A 36 5.78 -3.08 -3.37
CA LEU A 36 6.78 -2.03 -3.55
C LEU A 36 6.19 -0.62 -3.41
N GLU A 37 4.99 -0.39 -3.93
CA GLU A 37 4.30 0.90 -3.79
C GLU A 37 4.01 1.26 -2.33
N SER A 38 3.57 0.31 -1.51
CA SER A 38 3.38 0.48 -0.07
C SER A 38 4.71 0.77 0.63
N LEU A 39 5.78 0.08 0.25
CA LEU A 39 7.12 0.32 0.79
C LEU A 39 7.58 1.76 0.52
N ILE A 40 7.41 2.23 -0.72
CA ILE A 40 7.76 3.60 -1.10
C ILE A 40 6.84 4.62 -0.40
N CYS A 41 5.55 4.32 -0.25
CA CYS A 41 4.62 5.22 0.45
C CYS A 41 4.92 5.33 1.96
N ARG A 42 5.49 4.28 2.56
CA ARG A 42 5.95 4.25 3.95
C ARG A 42 7.11 5.22 4.20
N SER A 43 7.99 5.40 3.22
CA SER A 43 9.19 6.22 3.30
C SER A 43 8.89 7.73 3.39
N SER A 44 9.94 8.56 3.38
CA SER A 44 9.81 10.01 3.25
C SER A 44 9.15 10.46 1.94
N SER A 45 9.07 9.61 0.90
CA SER A 45 8.52 9.95 -0.42
C SER A 45 7.11 10.52 -0.37
N LEU A 46 6.29 10.10 0.60
CA LEU A 46 4.95 10.67 0.79
C LEU A 46 5.00 12.19 1.00
N ARG A 47 6.04 12.71 1.67
CA ARG A 47 6.23 14.16 1.86
C ARG A 47 6.48 14.86 0.53
N SER A 48 7.24 14.24 -0.38
CA SER A 48 7.50 14.77 -1.72
C SER A 48 6.21 14.91 -2.53
N VAL A 49 5.32 13.91 -2.45
CA VAL A 49 3.98 13.97 -3.07
C VAL A 49 3.14 15.10 -2.49
N LEU A 50 3.12 15.24 -1.17
CA LEU A 50 2.35 16.31 -0.51
C LEU A 50 2.93 17.69 -0.80
N ALA A 51 4.24 17.82 -0.97
CA ALA A 51 4.90 19.07 -1.36
C ALA A 51 4.56 19.45 -2.81
N GLU A 52 4.51 18.47 -3.72
CA GLU A 52 4.23 18.69 -5.15
C GLU A 52 2.74 18.97 -5.41
N PHE A 53 1.84 18.17 -4.82
CA PHE A 53 0.41 18.18 -5.18
C PHE A 53 -0.51 18.69 -4.07
N GLY A 54 0.00 18.80 -2.83
CA GLY A 54 -0.77 19.26 -1.69
C GLY A 54 -0.91 20.77 -1.66
N ASN A 55 -1.96 21.24 -0.96
CA ASN A 55 -2.09 22.64 -0.60
C ASN A 55 -1.90 22.78 0.92
N THR A 56 -0.95 23.62 1.32
CA THR A 56 -0.54 23.78 2.72
C THR A 56 -1.69 24.20 3.64
N GLU A 57 -2.56 25.14 3.23
CA GLU A 57 -3.70 25.54 4.07
C GLU A 57 -4.72 24.41 4.23
N LYS A 58 -5.00 23.68 3.14
CA LYS A 58 -5.94 22.54 3.13
C LYS A 58 -5.44 21.41 4.02
N ILE A 59 -4.16 21.04 3.92
CA ILE A 59 -3.51 20.03 4.77
C ILE A 59 -3.58 20.43 6.24
N LYS A 60 -3.19 21.67 6.58
CA LYS A 60 -3.26 22.16 7.97
C LYS A 60 -4.69 22.13 8.51
N ARG A 61 -5.67 22.59 7.72
CA ARG A 61 -7.09 22.56 8.11
C ARG A 61 -7.57 21.14 8.34
N PHE A 62 -7.20 20.20 7.46
CA PHE A 62 -7.52 18.78 7.61
C PHE A 62 -6.94 18.22 8.91
N GLN A 63 -5.64 18.41 9.14
CA GLN A 63 -4.97 17.88 10.34
C GLN A 63 -5.56 18.46 11.63
N ASN A 64 -5.87 19.77 11.65
CA ASN A 64 -6.50 20.41 12.80
C ASN A 64 -7.91 19.86 13.06
N LYS A 65 -8.66 19.52 12.02
CA LYS A 65 -10.02 18.97 12.13
C LYS A 65 -10.01 17.51 12.60
N GLU A 66 -9.13 16.68 12.05
CA GLU A 66 -9.13 15.23 12.26
C GLU A 66 -8.22 14.78 13.42
N GLY A 67 -7.39 15.70 13.93
CA GLY A 67 -6.47 15.45 15.05
C GLY A 67 -5.35 14.45 14.74
N ARG A 68 -5.03 14.24 13.45
CA ARG A 68 -4.04 13.26 12.99
C ARG A 68 -3.33 13.74 11.73
N ASP A 69 -2.15 13.19 11.46
CA ASP A 69 -1.41 13.50 10.25
C ASP A 69 -1.95 12.79 8.99
N ILE A 70 -1.48 13.21 7.82
CA ILE A 70 -1.95 12.70 6.53
C ILE A 70 -1.65 11.21 6.34
N ARG A 71 -0.49 10.72 6.80
CA ARG A 71 -0.11 9.32 6.66
C ARG A 71 -1.03 8.44 7.50
N THR A 72 -1.26 8.78 8.76
CA THR A 72 -2.20 8.05 9.63
C THR A 72 -3.59 8.03 9.02
N ALA A 73 -4.10 9.19 8.59
CA ALA A 73 -5.40 9.29 7.94
C ALA A 73 -5.52 8.43 6.67
N LEU A 74 -4.46 8.41 5.85
CA LEU A 74 -4.40 7.62 4.62
C LEU A 74 -4.39 6.12 4.94
N LEU A 75 -3.56 5.69 5.89
CA LEU A 75 -3.45 4.29 6.32
C LEU A 75 -4.77 3.75 6.86
N GLU A 76 -5.46 4.49 7.72
CA GLU A 76 -6.76 4.07 8.28
C GLU A 76 -7.81 3.84 7.20
N ARG A 77 -7.82 4.70 6.17
CA ARG A 77 -8.72 4.59 5.02
C ARG A 77 -8.37 3.39 4.15
N ALA A 78 -7.09 3.17 3.88
CA ALA A 78 -6.60 2.04 3.10
C ALA A 78 -6.78 0.69 3.83
N LEU A 79 -6.68 0.69 5.16
CA LEU A 79 -6.81 -0.51 6.00
C LEU A 79 -8.19 -1.18 5.84
N VAL A 80 -9.24 -0.39 5.58
CA VAL A 80 -10.57 -0.90 5.27
C VAL A 80 -10.53 -1.83 4.06
N PHE A 81 -9.87 -1.40 2.98
CA PHE A 81 -9.76 -2.17 1.75
C PHE A 81 -8.80 -3.35 1.92
N GLY A 82 -7.65 -3.14 2.57
CA GLY A 82 -6.66 -4.18 2.83
C GLY A 82 -7.23 -5.34 3.65
N ARG A 83 -7.87 -5.05 4.79
CA ARG A 83 -8.52 -6.08 5.63
C ARG A 83 -9.64 -6.80 4.90
N LEU A 84 -10.44 -6.07 4.12
CA LEU A 84 -11.50 -6.67 3.33
C LEU A 84 -10.94 -7.65 2.29
N ARG A 85 -9.90 -7.26 1.55
CA ARG A 85 -9.22 -8.13 0.58
C ARG A 85 -8.60 -9.35 1.25
N TRP A 86 -7.98 -9.17 2.41
CA TRP A 86 -7.39 -10.28 3.15
C TRP A 86 -8.46 -11.26 3.64
N ALA A 87 -9.57 -10.76 4.21
CA ALA A 87 -10.67 -11.58 4.72
C ALA A 87 -11.35 -12.43 3.63
N ILE A 88 -11.50 -11.90 2.42
CA ILE A 88 -12.26 -12.60 1.35
C ILE A 88 -11.41 -13.51 0.48
N ARG A 89 -10.07 -13.58 0.67
CA ARG A 89 -9.18 -14.32 -0.24
C ARG A 89 -9.54 -15.79 -0.37
N ALA A 90 -10.05 -16.40 0.70
CA ALA A 90 -10.43 -17.80 0.75
C ALA A 90 -11.85 -18.08 0.22
N ASP A 91 -12.66 -17.05 -0.04
CA ASP A 91 -13.99 -17.16 -0.66
C ASP A 91 -13.91 -16.70 -2.12
N PRO A 92 -13.89 -17.63 -3.10
CA PRO A 92 -13.75 -17.29 -4.52
C PRO A 92 -14.87 -16.37 -5.06
N GLU A 93 -16.10 -16.52 -4.55
CA GLU A 93 -17.22 -15.73 -5.01
C GLU A 93 -17.10 -14.27 -4.56
N MET A 94 -16.68 -14.03 -3.32
CA MET A 94 -16.40 -12.68 -2.84
C MET A 94 -15.14 -12.09 -3.49
N ASN A 95 -14.07 -12.88 -3.62
CA ASN A 95 -12.80 -12.44 -4.18
C ASN A 95 -12.90 -12.09 -5.68
N SER A 96 -13.79 -12.74 -6.42
CA SER A 96 -14.05 -12.42 -7.84
C SER A 96 -14.59 -10.98 -8.06
N ARG A 97 -15.10 -10.33 -7.01
CA ARG A 97 -15.65 -8.98 -7.10
C ARG A 97 -14.53 -7.94 -7.16
N LYS A 98 -14.40 -7.30 -8.32
CA LYS A 98 -13.42 -6.24 -8.54
C LYS A 98 -13.75 -4.99 -7.71
N ILE A 99 -13.12 -4.86 -6.54
CA ILE A 99 -13.20 -3.68 -5.68
C ILE A 99 -12.45 -2.51 -6.34
N GLN A 100 -13.18 -1.44 -6.66
CA GLN A 100 -12.65 -0.20 -7.20
C GLN A 100 -12.73 0.89 -6.13
N VAL A 101 -11.57 1.26 -5.56
CA VAL A 101 -11.47 2.28 -4.50
C VAL A 101 -12.31 3.54 -4.77
N PRO A 102 -12.27 4.18 -5.96
CA PRO A 102 -12.96 5.45 -6.18
C PRO A 102 -14.47 5.41 -5.99
N ARG A 103 -15.08 4.23 -6.13
CA ARG A 103 -16.53 4.04 -5.92
C ARG A 103 -16.94 4.23 -4.46
N PHE A 104 -15.99 4.10 -3.53
CA PHE A 104 -16.27 4.05 -2.09
C PHE A 104 -15.54 5.14 -1.29
N VAL A 105 -14.79 6.02 -1.94
CA VAL A 105 -14.14 7.18 -1.30
C VAL A 105 -14.85 8.45 -1.76
N ASP A 106 -15.39 9.22 -0.82
CA ASP A 106 -15.99 10.50 -1.14
C ASP A 106 -14.91 11.57 -1.36
N GLU A 107 -14.92 12.25 -2.50
CA GLU A 107 -13.88 13.25 -2.82
C GLU A 107 -13.94 14.50 -1.95
N THR A 108 -15.11 14.85 -1.40
CA THR A 108 -15.31 16.13 -0.70
C THR A 108 -14.94 16.06 0.78
N SER A 109 -15.19 14.91 1.39
CA SER A 109 -14.94 14.61 2.80
C SER A 109 -13.73 13.71 3.01
N TRP A 110 -13.27 13.06 1.93
CA TRP A 110 -12.25 12.01 1.97
C TRP A 110 -12.65 10.86 2.90
N SER A 111 -13.94 10.59 3.05
CA SER A 111 -14.47 9.51 3.90
C SER A 111 -14.71 8.23 3.10
N ILE A 112 -14.70 7.08 3.79
CA ILE A 112 -14.98 5.78 3.17
C ILE A 112 -16.44 5.39 3.41
N ASN A 113 -17.17 5.09 2.33
CA ASN A 113 -18.49 4.46 2.41
C ASN A 113 -18.33 2.95 2.71
N GLN A 114 -17.92 2.62 3.93
CA GLN A 114 -17.67 1.25 4.38
C GLN A 114 -18.92 0.37 4.24
N GLY A 115 -20.09 0.86 4.62
CA GLY A 115 -21.33 0.09 4.51
C GLY A 115 -21.68 -0.23 3.05
N GLY A 116 -21.47 0.72 2.13
CA GLY A 116 -21.64 0.49 0.70
C GLY A 116 -20.64 -0.52 0.13
N LEU A 117 -19.38 -0.44 0.57
CA LEU A 117 -18.33 -1.39 0.20
C LEU A 117 -18.65 -2.81 0.67
N PHE A 118 -19.03 -2.98 1.94
CA PHE A 118 -19.33 -4.30 2.51
C PHE A 118 -20.54 -4.93 1.86
N ARG A 119 -21.62 -4.17 1.62
CA ARG A 119 -22.79 -4.67 0.88
C ARG A 119 -22.44 -5.09 -0.54
N PHE A 120 -21.57 -4.32 -1.22
CA PHE A 120 -21.13 -4.65 -2.57
C PHE A 120 -20.37 -5.97 -2.64
N VAL A 121 -19.44 -6.20 -1.71
CA VAL A 121 -18.62 -7.43 -1.65
C VAL A 121 -19.45 -8.62 -1.16
N ALA A 122 -20.24 -8.45 -0.10
CA ALA A 122 -21.03 -9.53 0.46
C ALA A 122 -22.19 -9.98 -0.45
N GLY A 123 -22.83 -9.06 -1.18
CA GLY A 123 -23.98 -9.35 -2.04
C GLY A 123 -25.28 -9.74 -1.32
N SER A 124 -25.23 -10.07 -0.02
CA SER A 124 -26.39 -10.34 0.83
C SER A 124 -26.12 -9.96 2.29
N SER A 125 -27.18 -9.76 3.09
CA SER A 125 -27.07 -9.41 4.50
C SER A 125 -26.47 -10.52 5.36
N SER A 126 -26.72 -11.80 5.02
CA SER A 126 -26.12 -12.95 5.71
C SER A 126 -24.62 -13.00 5.50
N ARG A 127 -24.16 -12.79 4.26
CA ARG A 127 -22.74 -12.72 3.93
C ARG A 127 -22.06 -11.48 4.50
N GLU A 128 -22.77 -10.37 4.64
CA GLU A 128 -22.21 -9.17 5.28
C GLU A 128 -21.88 -9.42 6.76
N LYS A 129 -22.74 -10.16 7.48
CA LYS A 129 -22.48 -10.56 8.87
C LYS A 129 -21.28 -11.50 8.96
N MET A 130 -21.20 -12.48 8.06
CA MET A 130 -20.06 -13.41 7.98
C MET A 130 -18.74 -12.68 7.72
N LEU A 131 -18.74 -11.76 6.75
CA LEU A 131 -17.58 -10.95 6.40
C LEU A 131 -17.09 -10.10 7.58
N LYS A 132 -18.01 -9.45 8.32
CA LYS A 132 -17.64 -8.70 9.52
C LYS A 132 -17.00 -9.61 10.58
N SER A 133 -17.57 -10.79 10.81
CA SER A 133 -16.98 -11.76 11.73
C SER A 133 -15.59 -12.22 11.31
N TRP A 134 -15.32 -12.40 10.01
CA TRP A 134 -13.98 -12.72 9.53
C TRP A 134 -13.01 -11.58 9.77
N MET A 135 -13.43 -10.34 9.50
CA MET A 135 -12.60 -9.16 9.73
C MET A 135 -12.28 -8.93 11.22
N ASP A 136 -13.22 -9.26 12.12
CA ASP A 136 -13.02 -9.15 13.57
C ASP A 136 -12.05 -10.22 14.12
N GLN A 137 -11.85 -11.32 13.39
CA GLN A 137 -10.92 -12.40 13.73
C GLN A 137 -9.51 -12.17 13.18
N LEU A 138 -9.32 -11.20 12.28
CA LEU A 138 -7.99 -10.87 11.77
C LEU A 138 -7.12 -10.32 12.91
N ALA A 139 -5.91 -10.86 13.03
CA ALA A 139 -4.96 -10.40 14.03
C ALA A 139 -4.62 -8.91 13.84
N SER A 140 -4.21 -8.27 14.94
CA SER A 140 -3.66 -6.92 14.88
C SER A 140 -2.24 -6.99 14.34
N GLU A 141 -2.11 -6.81 13.04
CA GLU A 141 -0.83 -6.87 12.33
C GLU A 141 -0.31 -5.47 11.97
N ASP A 142 0.97 -5.38 11.58
CA ASP A 142 1.49 -4.16 10.98
C ASP A 142 0.65 -3.80 9.74
N VAL A 143 0.09 -2.60 9.75
CA VAL A 143 -0.74 -2.07 8.69
C VAL A 143 -0.06 -2.12 7.33
N TRP A 144 1.27 -1.98 7.28
CA TRP A 144 2.05 -1.99 6.03
C TRP A 144 2.08 -3.35 5.35
N HIS A 145 1.81 -4.45 6.06
CA HIS A 145 1.63 -5.77 5.46
C HIS A 145 0.19 -6.02 4.99
N ILE A 146 -0.78 -5.20 5.44
CA ILE A 146 -2.19 -5.32 5.07
C ILE A 146 -2.55 -4.37 3.90
N VAL A 147 -2.04 -3.14 3.91
CA VAL A 147 -2.43 -2.12 2.93
C VAL A 147 -1.68 -2.28 1.62
N ARG A 148 -2.43 -2.24 0.52
CA ARG A 148 -1.91 -2.28 -0.84
C ARG A 148 -1.52 -0.89 -1.33
N GLY A 149 -0.37 -0.78 -1.98
CA GLY A 149 0.11 0.47 -2.53
C GLY A 149 -0.82 1.06 -3.59
N PRO A 150 -1.36 0.28 -4.55
CA PRO A 150 -2.34 0.78 -5.50
C PRO A 150 -3.61 1.37 -4.86
N ASP A 151 -4.05 0.82 -3.72
CA ASP A 151 -5.19 1.36 -2.97
C ASP A 151 -4.78 2.65 -2.23
N LEU A 152 -3.61 2.68 -1.58
CA LEU A 152 -3.05 3.89 -0.95
C LEU A 152 -2.95 5.05 -1.94
N ILE A 153 -2.38 4.81 -3.12
CA ILE A 153 -2.17 5.84 -4.14
C ILE A 153 -3.52 6.37 -4.64
N GLU A 154 -4.50 5.50 -4.84
CA GLU A 154 -5.81 5.94 -5.33
C GLU A 154 -6.59 6.73 -4.28
N ILE A 155 -6.52 6.33 -2.99
CA ILE A 155 -7.11 7.09 -1.88
C ILE A 155 -6.42 8.44 -1.76
N LEU A 156 -5.08 8.48 -1.80
CA LEU A 156 -4.31 9.72 -1.72
C LEU A 156 -4.65 10.66 -2.88
N ARG A 157 -4.73 10.14 -4.11
CA ARG A 157 -5.14 10.90 -5.31
C ARG A 157 -6.50 11.56 -5.11
N ILE A 158 -7.48 10.83 -4.59
CA ILE A 158 -8.82 11.37 -4.32
C ILE A 158 -8.76 12.48 -3.28
N GLY A 159 -7.97 12.30 -2.22
CA GLY A 159 -7.74 13.33 -1.19
C GLY A 159 -7.12 14.59 -1.78
N LEU A 160 -6.09 14.44 -2.62
CA LEU A 160 -5.37 15.54 -3.27
C LEU A 160 -6.24 16.37 -4.23
N LYS A 161 -7.34 15.83 -4.77
CA LYS A 161 -8.25 16.61 -5.64
C LYS A 161 -8.95 17.76 -4.93
N ARG A 162 -9.29 17.58 -3.65
CA ARG A 162 -10.25 18.45 -2.95
C ARG A 162 -9.84 18.77 -1.53
N VAL A 163 -9.58 17.73 -0.72
CA VAL A 163 -9.40 17.82 0.74
C VAL A 163 -7.98 18.22 1.11
N LEU A 164 -6.99 17.65 0.44
CA LEU A 164 -5.56 17.86 0.72
C LEU A 164 -4.90 18.82 -0.28
N GLY A 165 -5.48 18.99 -1.46
CA GLY A 165 -4.91 19.77 -2.55
C GLY A 165 -5.97 20.27 -3.52
N SER A 166 -5.54 20.62 -4.72
CA SER A 166 -6.40 21.02 -5.84
C SER A 166 -6.01 20.28 -7.12
N LEU A 167 -5.67 19.00 -6.97
CA LEU A 167 -5.15 18.17 -8.05
C LEU A 167 -6.15 18.12 -9.23
N PRO A 168 -5.73 18.45 -10.47
CA PRO A 168 -6.59 18.36 -11.63
C PRO A 168 -7.08 16.94 -11.88
N ASN A 169 -8.28 16.80 -12.46
CA ASN A 169 -8.82 15.50 -12.84
C ASN A 169 -7.99 14.76 -13.90
N THR A 170 -7.14 15.49 -14.64
CA THR A 170 -6.22 14.94 -15.64
C THR A 170 -5.00 14.26 -15.01
N THR A 171 -4.71 14.51 -13.74
CA THR A 171 -3.61 13.85 -13.04
C THR A 171 -4.03 12.45 -12.58
N GLY A 172 -3.40 11.45 -13.18
CA GLY A 172 -3.61 10.04 -12.90
C GLY A 172 -2.76 9.52 -11.74
N ARG A 173 -2.83 8.20 -11.53
CA ARG A 173 -2.00 7.51 -10.52
C ARG A 173 -0.52 7.54 -10.89
N ASP A 174 -0.20 7.45 -12.17
CA ASP A 174 1.18 7.32 -12.66
C ASP A 174 2.02 8.55 -12.33
N GLN A 175 1.43 9.75 -12.34
CA GLN A 175 2.11 10.97 -11.92
C GLN A 175 2.45 10.96 -10.43
N ILE A 176 1.53 10.50 -9.58
CA ILE A 176 1.77 10.38 -8.13
C ILE A 176 2.85 9.32 -7.88
N LEU A 177 2.76 8.18 -8.57
CA LEU A 177 3.76 7.11 -8.53
C LEU A 177 5.15 7.59 -8.96
N SER A 178 5.23 8.42 -9.99
CA SER A 178 6.49 9.00 -10.46
C SER A 178 7.16 9.80 -9.33
N VAL A 179 6.41 10.68 -8.67
CA VAL A 179 6.93 11.48 -7.54
C VAL A 179 7.29 10.61 -6.34
N LEU A 180 6.53 9.55 -6.07
CA LEU A 180 6.87 8.59 -5.01
C LEU A 180 8.22 7.91 -5.27
N ARG A 181 8.42 7.40 -6.49
CA ARG A 181 9.63 6.69 -6.90
C ARG A 181 10.85 7.59 -6.91
N THR A 182 10.74 8.80 -7.46
CA THR A 182 11.85 9.76 -7.48
C THR A 182 12.12 10.37 -6.11
N GLY A 183 11.11 10.42 -5.25
CA GLY A 183 11.22 10.97 -3.91
C GLY A 183 11.80 10.02 -2.86
N MET A 184 12.09 8.75 -3.21
CA MET A 184 12.61 7.75 -2.26
C MET A 184 14.14 7.90 -2.14
N PRO A 185 14.66 8.30 -0.97
CA PRO A 185 16.10 8.37 -0.76
C PRO A 185 16.73 6.98 -0.83
N LEU A 186 17.91 6.87 -1.45
CA LEU A 186 18.61 5.59 -1.60
C LEU A 186 19.05 5.01 -0.26
N ASP A 187 19.43 5.86 0.70
CA ASP A 187 19.76 5.48 2.07
C ASP A 187 18.54 4.92 2.82
N GLU A 188 17.36 5.52 2.66
CA GLU A 188 16.12 4.95 3.19
C GLU A 188 15.83 3.58 2.56
N LEU A 189 15.96 3.42 1.24
CA LEU A 189 15.81 2.12 0.57
C LEU A 189 16.81 1.09 1.09
N LYS A 190 18.10 1.45 1.21
CA LYS A 190 19.15 0.56 1.73
C LYS A 190 18.93 0.16 3.18
N SER A 191 18.15 0.93 3.95
CA SER A 191 17.79 0.62 5.34
C SER A 191 16.60 -0.34 5.49
N THR A 192 15.87 -0.62 4.41
CA THR A 192 14.74 -1.57 4.43
C THR A 192 15.24 -3.01 4.41
N GLU A 193 14.40 -3.98 4.77
CA GLU A 193 14.79 -5.40 4.67
C GLU A 193 15.09 -5.79 3.23
N LEU A 194 14.34 -5.26 2.26
CA LEU A 194 14.63 -5.40 0.83
C LEU A 194 16.01 -4.86 0.47
N GLY A 195 16.38 -3.65 0.89
CA GLY A 195 17.68 -3.06 0.56
C GLY A 195 18.86 -3.76 1.22
N ILE A 196 18.67 -4.22 2.46
CA ILE A 196 19.64 -5.08 3.16
C ILE A 196 19.81 -6.39 2.40
N GLY A 197 18.71 -7.06 2.05
CA GLY A 197 18.75 -8.31 1.28
C GLY A 197 19.44 -8.16 -0.07
N ILE A 198 19.23 -7.04 -0.77
CA ILE A 198 19.93 -6.73 -2.03
C ILE A 198 21.44 -6.64 -1.79
N SER A 199 21.86 -5.94 -0.73
CA SER A 199 23.26 -5.76 -0.38
C SER A 199 23.94 -7.08 0.01
N ASP A 200 23.22 -7.92 0.77
CA ASP A 200 23.68 -9.26 1.14
C ASP A 200 23.83 -10.15 -0.11
N TRP A 201 22.86 -10.09 -1.02
CA TRP A 201 22.91 -10.81 -2.27
C TRP A 201 24.11 -10.40 -3.13
N GLU A 202 24.39 -9.10 -3.29
CA GLU A 202 25.56 -8.61 -4.03
C GLU A 202 26.87 -9.13 -3.43
N SER A 203 26.97 -9.16 -2.10
CA SER A 203 28.16 -9.63 -1.39
C SER A 203 28.42 -11.12 -1.61
N MET A 204 27.36 -11.91 -1.76
CA MET A 204 27.43 -13.35 -2.04
C MET A 204 27.60 -13.67 -3.53
N ASN A 205 27.34 -12.71 -4.43
CA ASN A 205 27.30 -12.91 -5.87
C ASN A 205 28.23 -11.95 -6.62
N SER A 206 29.51 -11.86 -6.23
CA SER A 206 30.52 -11.14 -7.02
C SER A 206 30.67 -11.76 -8.43
N PRO A 207 30.76 -10.96 -9.52
CA PRO A 207 30.94 -9.51 -9.57
C PRO A 207 29.65 -8.69 -9.76
N TYR A 208 28.47 -9.26 -9.53
CA TYR A 208 27.20 -8.60 -9.85
C TYR A 208 26.86 -7.47 -8.87
N LYS A 209 26.38 -6.35 -9.41
CA LYS A 209 26.00 -5.13 -8.67
C LYS A 209 24.66 -4.58 -9.14
N ILE A 210 23.85 -4.13 -8.20
CA ILE A 210 22.54 -3.49 -8.36
C ILE A 210 22.64 -2.03 -7.91
N TYR A 211 23.16 -1.80 -6.71
CA TYR A 211 23.62 -0.47 -6.32
C TYR A 211 24.92 -0.20 -7.09
N GLY A 212 24.89 0.79 -7.98
CA GLY A 212 26.09 1.21 -8.71
C GLY A 212 27.22 1.60 -7.74
N ASP A 213 28.45 1.53 -8.24
CA ASP A 213 29.65 2.04 -7.54
C ASP A 213 29.61 3.58 -7.39
#